data_AF-A0A1F3NYJ9-F1
#
_entry.id   AF-A0A1F3NYJ9-F1
#
_cell.length_a   1.000
_cell.length_b   1.000
_cell.length_c   1.000
_cell.angle_alpha   90.00
_cell.angle_beta   90.00
_cell.angle_gamma   90.00
#
_symmetry.space_group_name_H-M   'P 1'
#
loop_
_entity.id
_entity.type
_entity.pdbx_description
1 polymer ?
#
loop_
_entity_poly.entity_id
_entity_poly.type
_entity_poly.pdbx_seq_one_letter_code
_entity_poly.pdbx_strand_id
1 'polypeptide(L)'
;MKLLNSVKDKPKIFFKLLFYNFFFATLLVATIYGFLALFEIKSIIVDNEEVYGWKGFIIPKLFSPLITLMITFSVWLFYLIGNLLIRLMMMIIRND
;
A
#
# COMPACT_ATOMS: atom_id res chain seq x y z
N MET A 1 -9.56 -23.94 10.89
CA MET A 1 -8.18 -24.40 10.62
C MET A 1 -7.77 -24.35 9.13
N LYS A 2 -8.66 -24.61 8.16
CA LYS A 2 -8.34 -24.52 6.70
C LYS A 2 -7.92 -23.11 6.20
N LEU A 3 -8.46 -22.03 6.78
CA LEU A 3 -8.11 -20.65 6.38
C LEU A 3 -6.67 -20.26 6.73
N LEU A 4 -6.11 -20.77 7.83
CA LEU A 4 -4.73 -20.44 8.24
C LEU A 4 -3.66 -21.05 7.32
N ASN A 5 -3.95 -22.21 6.71
CA ASN A 5 -3.01 -22.86 5.78
C ASN A 5 -3.06 -22.26 4.37
N SER A 6 -4.19 -21.64 3.97
CA SER A 6 -4.34 -21.02 2.65
C SER A 6 -3.41 -19.83 2.41
N VAL A 7 -3.05 -19.08 3.45
CA VAL A 7 -2.16 -17.89 3.34
C VAL A 7 -0.68 -18.28 3.45
N LYS A 8 -0.40 -19.52 3.86
CA LYS A 8 0.95 -19.98 4.23
C LYS A 8 1.90 -20.13 3.03
N ASP A 9 1.38 -20.33 1.82
CA ASP A 9 2.18 -20.97 0.78
C ASP A 9 2.68 -20.07 -0.36
N LYS A 10 2.24 -18.81 -0.48
CA LYS A 10 2.64 -17.98 -1.65
C LYS A 10 2.88 -16.50 -1.29
N PRO A 11 3.99 -16.16 -0.58
CA PRO A 11 4.30 -14.79 -0.16
C PRO A 11 4.37 -13.80 -1.34
N LYS A 12 4.77 -14.27 -2.53
CA LYS A 12 4.78 -13.48 -3.77
C LYS A 12 3.37 -13.12 -4.26
N ILE A 13 2.41 -14.04 -4.14
CA ILE A 13 1.02 -13.81 -4.55
C ILE A 13 0.34 -12.85 -3.58
N PHE A 14 0.59 -13.01 -2.28
CA PHE A 14 0.06 -12.11 -1.26
C PHE A 14 0.57 -10.67 -1.47
N PHE A 15 1.87 -10.48 -1.69
CA PHE A 15 2.43 -9.17 -2.03
C PHE A 15 1.77 -8.58 -3.28
N LYS A 16 1.65 -9.36 -4.36
CA LYS A 16 1.03 -8.91 -5.61
C LYS A 16 -0.43 -8.48 -5.41
N LEU A 17 -1.19 -9.22 -4.62
CA LEU A 17 -2.58 -8.90 -4.30
C LEU A 17 -2.70 -7.63 -3.47
N LEU A 18 -1.85 -7.47 -2.43
CA LEU A 18 -1.77 -6.22 -1.66
C LEU A 18 -1.40 -5.04 -2.56
N PHE A 19 -0.42 -5.22 -3.44
CA PHE A 19 0.03 -4.18 -4.35
C PHE A 19 -1.10 -3.68 -5.23
N TYR A 20 -1.83 -4.56 -5.92
CA TYR A 20 -2.94 -4.11 -6.78
C TYR A 20 -4.05 -3.43 -5.98
N ASN A 21 -4.43 -3.97 -4.82
CA ASN A 21 -5.48 -3.37 -4.00
C ASN A 21 -5.10 -1.95 -3.56
N PHE A 22 -3.89 -1.78 -3.03
CA PHE A 22 -3.40 -0.46 -2.64
C PHE A 22 -3.14 0.45 -3.86
N PHE A 23 -2.76 -0.11 -5.01
CA PHE A 23 -2.59 0.66 -6.24
C PHE A 23 -3.89 1.31 -6.67
N PHE A 24 -4.96 0.53 -6.78
CA PHE A 24 -6.27 1.08 -7.17
C PHE A 24 -6.80 2.06 -6.12
N ALA A 25 -6.63 1.78 -4.83
CA ALA A 25 -7.03 2.68 -3.77
C ALA A 25 -6.27 4.02 -3.81
N THR A 26 -4.94 3.98 -3.92
CA THR A 26 -4.11 5.19 -3.99
C THR A 26 -4.34 5.96 -5.29
N LEU A 27 -4.60 5.29 -6.40
CA LEU A 27 -4.89 5.92 -7.69
C LEU A 27 -6.24 6.63 -7.67
N LEU A 28 -7.24 6.07 -7.00
CA LEU A 28 -8.53 6.73 -6.76
C LEU A 28 -8.34 8.01 -5.93
N VAL A 29 -7.59 7.93 -4.83
CA VAL A 29 -7.26 9.11 -4.00
C VAL A 29 -6.48 10.15 -4.81
N ALA A 30 -5.45 9.73 -5.53
CA ALA A 30 -4.64 10.60 -6.40
C ALA A 30 -5.48 11.28 -7.48
N THR A 31 -6.52 10.61 -7.99
CA THR A 31 -7.44 11.17 -8.98
C THR A 31 -8.30 12.26 -8.36
N ILE A 32 -8.87 12.03 -7.18
CA ILE A 32 -9.65 13.05 -6.45
C ILE A 32 -8.77 14.28 -6.17
N TYR A 33 -7.57 14.06 -5.62
CA TYR A 33 -6.62 15.14 -5.35
C TYR A 33 -6.21 15.89 -6.61
N GLY A 34 -5.97 15.16 -7.70
CA GLY A 34 -5.67 15.77 -8.99
C GLY A 34 -6.82 16.62 -9.52
N PHE A 35 -8.08 16.19 -9.35
CA PHE A 35 -9.23 17.00 -9.74
C PHE A 35 -9.32 18.30 -8.94
N LEU A 36 -9.05 18.25 -7.63
CA LEU A 36 -9.00 19.47 -6.82
C LEU A 36 -7.91 20.43 -7.32
N ALA A 37 -6.78 19.91 -7.77
CA ALA A 37 -5.72 20.73 -8.37
C ALA A 37 -6.08 21.28 -9.76
N LEU A 38 -6.88 20.55 -10.55
CA LEU A 38 -7.40 21.03 -11.84
C LEU A 38 -8.30 22.25 -11.70
N PHE A 39 -9.14 22.28 -10.67
CA PHE A 39 -10.08 23.37 -10.41
C PHE A 39 -9.50 24.47 -9.52
N GLU A 40 -8.18 24.49 -9.31
CA GLU A 40 -7.50 25.47 -8.47
C GLU A 40 -7.99 25.51 -7.01
N ILE A 41 -8.63 24.44 -6.54
CA ILE A 41 -9.17 24.32 -5.17
C ILE A 41 -8.03 23.96 -4.19
N LYS A 42 -7.08 23.14 -4.62
CA LYS A 42 -5.96 22.67 -3.79
C LYS A 42 -4.71 22.45 -4.62
N SER A 43 -3.61 23.14 -4.27
CA SER A 43 -2.30 22.91 -4.88
C SER A 43 -1.67 21.60 -4.42
N ILE A 44 -0.77 21.11 -5.26
CA ILE A 44 0.20 20.09 -4.90
C ILE A 44 1.57 20.76 -4.82
N ILE A 45 2.23 20.58 -3.68
CA ILE A 45 3.54 21.16 -3.44
C ILE A 45 4.60 20.24 -4.06
N VAL A 46 5.37 20.77 -5.01
CA VAL A 46 6.51 20.09 -5.63
C VAL A 46 7.70 21.04 -5.57
N ASP A 47 8.80 20.62 -4.96
CA ASP A 47 10.00 21.43 -4.80
C ASP A 47 9.72 22.84 -4.20
N ASN A 48 8.84 22.90 -3.20
CA ASN A 48 8.34 24.14 -2.56
C ASN A 48 7.51 25.08 -3.47
N GLU A 49 7.17 24.66 -4.68
CA GLU A 49 6.26 25.40 -5.56
C GLU A 49 4.86 24.81 -5.53
N GLU A 50 3.85 25.68 -5.55
CA GLU A 50 2.45 25.28 -5.66
C GLU A 50 2.08 25.00 -7.11
N VAL A 51 1.77 23.74 -7.40
CA VAL A 51 1.43 23.29 -8.75
C VAL A 51 -0.07 23.05 -8.86
N TYR A 52 -0.68 23.73 -9.84
CA TYR A 52 -2.10 23.64 -10.18
C TYR A 52 -2.32 23.07 -11.59
N GLY A 53 -3.59 22.94 -11.98
CA GLY A 53 -4.00 22.58 -13.33
C GLY A 53 -3.59 21.15 -13.72
N TRP A 54 -3.26 20.95 -14.99
CA TRP A 54 -2.89 19.63 -15.52
C TRP A 54 -1.65 19.03 -14.87
N LYS A 55 -0.69 19.87 -14.49
CA LYS A 55 0.50 19.41 -13.77
C LYS A 55 0.09 18.85 -12.40
N GLY A 56 -0.75 19.57 -11.66
CA GLY A 56 -1.32 19.08 -10.40
C GLY A 56 -2.17 17.81 -10.56
N PHE A 57 -2.84 17.63 -11.71
CA PHE A 57 -3.60 16.40 -11.96
C PHE A 57 -2.73 15.15 -12.09
N ILE A 58 -1.58 15.28 -12.75
CA ILE A 58 -0.76 14.16 -13.20
C ILE A 58 0.23 13.72 -12.11
N ILE A 59 0.79 14.67 -11.39
CA ILE A 59 1.86 14.42 -10.40
C ILE A 59 1.46 13.37 -9.34
N PRO A 60 0.31 13.47 -8.66
CA PRO A 60 -0.09 12.48 -7.66
C PRO A 60 -0.21 11.06 -8.21
N LYS A 61 -0.58 10.93 -9.49
CA LYS A 61 -0.74 9.62 -10.16
C LYS A 61 0.61 9.00 -10.50
N LEU A 62 1.60 9.83 -10.86
CA LEU A 62 2.98 9.37 -11.07
C LEU A 62 3.61 8.85 -9.77
N PHE A 63 3.23 9.42 -8.62
CA PHE A 63 3.72 8.97 -7.31
C PHE A 63 2.91 7.79 -6.71
N SER A 64 1.70 7.52 -7.20
CA SER A 64 0.85 6.41 -6.69
C SER A 64 1.54 5.04 -6.70
N PRO A 65 2.29 4.60 -7.74
CA PRO A 65 3.04 3.34 -7.71
C PRO A 65 4.05 3.26 -6.56
N LEU A 66 4.77 4.36 -6.30
CA LEU A 66 5.79 4.42 -5.25
C LEU A 66 5.15 4.33 -3.87
N ILE A 67 4.13 5.16 -3.61
CA ILE A 67 3.37 5.15 -2.35
C ILE A 67 2.76 3.77 -2.11
N THR A 68 2.17 3.18 -3.15
CA THR A 68 1.61 1.83 -3.09
C THR A 68 2.67 0.81 -2.70
N LEU A 69 3.85 0.87 -3.31
CA LEU A 69 4.93 -0.06 -3.02
C LEU A 69 5.36 0.05 -1.56
N MET A 70 5.50 1.27 -1.03
CA MET A 70 5.86 1.51 0.38
C MET A 70 4.82 0.93 1.36
N ILE A 71 3.53 1.17 1.10
CA ILE A 71 2.44 0.63 1.94
C ILE A 71 2.41 -0.89 1.84
N THR A 72 2.47 -1.43 0.62
CA THR A 72 2.47 -2.87 0.35
C THR A 72 3.61 -3.56 1.07
N PHE A 73 4.82 -3.00 0.97
CA PHE A 73 6.01 -3.55 1.61
C PHE A 73 5.88 -3.53 3.14
N SER A 74 5.41 -2.43 3.71
CA SER A 74 5.19 -2.30 5.16
C SER A 74 4.19 -3.34 5.68
N VAL A 75 3.04 -3.47 5.02
CA VAL A 75 2.00 -4.44 5.40
C VAL A 75 2.51 -5.87 5.23
N TRP A 76 3.18 -6.15 4.11
CA TRP A 76 3.75 -7.47 3.85
C TRP A 76 4.78 -7.88 4.90
N LEU A 77 5.68 -6.96 5.28
CA LEU A 77 6.67 -7.17 6.33
C LEU A 77 6.00 -7.45 7.69
N PHE A 78 4.98 -6.67 8.04
CA PHE A 78 4.20 -6.87 9.26
C PHE A 78 3.58 -8.27 9.32
N TYR A 79 3.01 -8.76 8.22
CA TYR A 79 2.47 -10.12 8.14
C TYR A 79 3.54 -11.21 8.29
N LEU A 80 4.73 -11.02 7.71
CA LEU A 80 5.83 -11.96 7.87
C LEU A 80 6.27 -12.07 9.33
N ILE A 81 6.43 -10.93 10.00
CA ILE A 81 6.82 -10.86 11.41
C ILE A 81 5.72 -11.48 12.29
N GLY A 82 4.46 -11.11 12.08
CA GLY A 82 3.33 -11.67 12.83
C GLY A 82 3.23 -13.20 12.69
N ASN A 83 3.44 -13.74 11.49
CA ASN A 83 3.45 -15.18 11.26
C ASN A 83 4.63 -15.87 11.98
N LEU A 84 5.80 -15.23 12.03
CA LEU A 84 6.96 -15.74 12.76
C LEU A 84 6.67 -15.79 14.27
N LEU A 85 6.11 -14.73 14.85
CA LEU A 85 5.73 -14.68 16.27
C LEU A 85 4.71 -15.76 16.63
N ILE A 86 3.65 -15.92 15.82
CA ILE A 86 2.63 -16.96 16.06
C ILE A 86 3.24 -18.37 16.03
N ARG A 87 4.18 -18.63 15.11
CA ARG A 87 4.89 -19.93 15.06
C ARG A 87 5.73 -20.18 16.30
N LEU A 88 6.45 -19.17 16.77
CA LEU A 88 7.24 -19.28 18.00
C LEU A 88 6.34 -19.55 19.22
N MET A 89 5.21 -18.84 19.35
CA MET A 89 4.25 -19.06 20.43
C MET A 89 3.67 -20.47 20.41
N MET A 90 3.25 -20.96 19.25
CA MET A 90 2.72 -22.34 19.13
C MET A 90 3.77 -23.40 19.43
N MET A 91 5.04 -23.14 19.12
CA MET A 91 6.14 -24.06 19.43
C MET A 91 6.38 -24.16 20.93
N ILE A 92 6.30 -23.05 21.65
CA ILE A 92 6.39 -23.03 23.13
C ILE A 92 5.22 -23.81 23.73
N ILE A 93 3.98 -23.49 23.36
CA ILE A 93 2.77 -24.14 23.89
C ILE A 93 2.75 -25.66 23.65
N ARG A 94 3.37 -26.15 22.56
CA ARG A 94 3.36 -27.58 22.20
C ARG A 94 4.49 -28.38 22.87
N ASN A 95 5.50 -27.71 23.40
CA ASN A 95 6.60 -28.34 24.12
C ASN A 95 6.34 -28.46 25.64
N ASP A 96 5.21 -27.92 26.12
CA ASP A 96 4.61 -28.16 27.43
C ASP A 96 3.48 -29.21 27.32
#